data_AF-A0A9D4ZXT7-F1
#
_entry.id   AF-A0A9D4ZXT7-F1
#
_cell.length_a   1.000
_cell.length_b   1.000
_cell.length_c   1.000
_cell.angle_alpha   90.00
_cell.angle_beta   90.00
_cell.angle_gamma   90.00
#
_symmetry.space_group_name_H-M   'P 1'
#
loop_
_entity.id
_entity.type
_entity.pdbx_description
1 polymer ?
#
loop_
_entity_poly.entity_id
_entity_poly.type
_entity_poly.pdbx_seq_one_letter_code
_entity_poly.pdbx_strand_id
1 'polypeptide(L)'
;MYALTSGFFASCLGTGIWRTPFFMYALTSGFFASCSGTDIWRTPFFMYVLTSGFFASCSGTGIWRTPFFMYVLTSGFFASCSGTGIWRTPFFMYVLTSGFFVSCSGTDIWRTPFFMYVLTSGFFASCSGTDIWRTPFFMYVLTSGFFASCSGTDIWRTPFFMYVLTSGFFASCSGTDIWRTPFFMYVLTSGFFASCSGTDIWRTPFFMYVLTSGFFASCSGTGIWRTPFFMYALTSGFFASCLGTGIMRTPFSMYALTSGFFSSCLGTVTVRTPFSIFAVT
;
A
#
# COMPACT_ATOMS: atom_id res chain seq x y z
N MET A 1 34.38 -6.61 0.56
CA MET A 1 32.93 -6.87 0.47
C MET A 1 32.40 -6.89 1.89
N TYR A 2 31.70 -5.85 2.33
CA TYR A 2 31.24 -5.75 3.72
C TYR A 2 29.87 -6.42 3.82
N ALA A 3 29.87 -7.68 4.25
CA ALA A 3 28.67 -8.38 4.71
C ALA A 3 28.59 -8.21 6.24
N LEU A 4 27.48 -7.67 6.72
CA LEU A 4 27.27 -7.37 8.13
C LEU A 4 26.15 -8.26 8.66
N THR A 5 26.36 -8.90 9.82
CA THR A 5 25.55 -10.03 10.29
C THR A 5 24.42 -9.68 11.27
N SER A 6 24.55 -8.64 12.10
CA SER A 6 23.42 -8.09 12.89
C SER A 6 23.83 -6.95 13.82
N GLY A 7 22.89 -6.10 14.22
CA GLY A 7 22.89 -5.49 15.56
C GLY A 7 23.97 -4.44 15.84
N PHE A 8 24.31 -3.59 14.87
CA PHE A 8 25.44 -2.65 15.00
C PHE A 8 25.25 -1.64 16.14
N PHE A 9 24.03 -1.15 16.31
CA PHE A 9 23.67 -0.15 17.29
C PHE A 9 22.44 -0.61 18.04
N ALA A 10 22.62 -1.00 19.31
CA ALA A 10 21.55 -1.43 20.20
C ALA A 10 21.37 -0.43 21.34
N SER A 11 20.11 -0.16 21.73
CA SER A 11 19.74 0.66 22.90
C SER A 11 20.41 2.04 22.91
N CYS A 12 20.53 2.67 21.73
CA CYS A 12 21.23 3.93 21.60
C CYS A 12 20.34 5.12 22.00
N LEU A 13 20.97 6.14 22.60
CA LEU A 13 20.37 7.44 22.90
C LEU A 13 21.19 8.52 22.20
N GLY A 14 20.56 9.39 21.42
CA GLY A 14 21.30 10.35 20.59
C GLY A 14 20.58 11.66 20.26
N THR A 15 21.39 12.72 20.12
CA THR A 15 21.09 14.04 19.54
C THR A 15 22.05 14.40 18.39
N GLY A 16 22.64 13.38 17.72
CA GLY A 16 23.72 13.49 16.72
C GLY A 16 23.40 12.98 15.30
N ILE A 17 24.42 12.99 14.43
CA ILE A 17 24.33 12.47 13.05
C ILE A 17 25.03 11.12 12.95
N TRP A 18 24.25 10.07 12.70
CA TRP A 18 24.78 8.72 12.44
C TRP A 18 25.24 8.60 10.99
N ARG A 19 26.42 7.98 10.77
CA ARG A 19 26.98 7.76 9.43
C ARG A 19 27.14 6.28 9.16
N THR A 20 26.78 5.89 7.95
CA THR A 20 26.97 4.56 7.39
C THR A 20 27.90 4.67 6.17
N PRO A 21 28.55 3.58 5.74
CA PRO A 21 29.35 3.60 4.51
C PRO A 21 28.50 3.97 3.30
N PHE A 22 29.11 4.50 2.24
CA PHE A 22 28.36 4.90 1.03
C PHE A 22 27.65 3.72 0.36
N PHE A 23 28.27 2.54 0.39
CA PHE A 23 27.77 1.31 -0.20
C PHE A 23 27.71 0.21 0.86
N MET A 24 26.58 -0.50 0.92
CA MET A 24 26.41 -1.68 1.75
C MET A 24 25.91 -2.82 0.87
N TYR A 25 26.68 -3.91 0.79
CA TYR A 25 26.34 -5.02 -0.08
C TYR A 25 25.26 -5.90 0.55
N ALA A 26 25.52 -6.40 1.76
CA ALA A 26 24.60 -7.29 2.44
C ALA A 26 24.52 -6.93 3.93
N LEU A 27 23.30 -6.74 4.41
CA LEU A 27 22.97 -6.71 5.82
C LEU A 27 21.89 -7.75 6.07
N THR A 28 22.14 -8.68 6.98
CA THR A 28 21.12 -9.65 7.38
C THR A 28 20.09 -8.99 8.28
N SER A 29 20.45 -8.47 9.45
CA SER A 29 19.44 -7.92 10.36
C SER A 29 19.87 -6.68 11.15
N GLY A 30 18.89 -5.87 11.56
CA GLY A 30 18.97 -5.02 12.75
C GLY A 30 20.13 -4.04 12.79
N PHE A 31 20.25 -3.05 11.88
CA PHE A 31 21.38 -2.10 11.99
C PHE A 31 21.25 -1.21 13.24
N PHE A 32 20.05 -0.68 13.49
CA PHE A 32 19.65 0.04 14.69
C PHE A 32 18.52 -0.73 15.39
N ALA A 33 18.72 -1.08 16.65
CA ALA A 33 17.77 -1.82 17.47
C ALA A 33 17.50 -1.05 18.77
N SER A 34 16.23 -0.80 19.06
CA SER A 34 15.77 -0.12 20.30
C SER A 34 16.44 1.24 20.54
N CYS A 35 16.80 1.94 19.46
CA CYS A 35 17.41 3.26 19.54
C CYS A 35 16.35 4.35 19.70
N SER A 36 16.65 5.39 20.48
CA SER A 36 15.79 6.57 20.57
C SER A 36 16.53 7.91 20.54
N GLY A 37 15.92 8.94 19.93
CA GLY A 37 16.54 10.25 19.81
C GLY A 37 15.83 11.23 18.89
N THR A 38 16.41 12.42 18.71
CA THR A 38 15.89 13.48 17.82
C THR A 38 16.69 13.61 16.50
N ASP A 39 17.30 12.51 16.09
CA ASP A 39 18.44 12.48 15.17
C ASP A 39 18.08 12.48 13.67
N ILE A 40 19.08 12.86 12.85
CA ILE A 40 19.09 12.53 11.42
C ILE A 40 19.79 11.19 11.24
N TRP A 41 18.99 10.14 11.02
CA TRP A 41 19.49 8.80 10.77
C TRP A 41 19.90 8.65 9.31
N ARG A 42 21.20 8.49 9.01
CA ARG A 42 21.69 8.27 7.63
C ARG A 42 21.99 6.79 7.38
N THR A 43 21.43 6.33 6.28
CA THR A 43 21.66 5.01 5.68
C THR A 43 22.62 5.12 4.49
N PRO A 44 23.20 4.00 4.03
CA PRO A 44 24.08 4.00 2.86
C PRO A 44 23.36 4.56 1.64
N PHE A 45 24.07 5.16 0.68
CA PHE A 45 23.44 5.63 -0.56
C PHE A 45 22.88 4.48 -1.39
N PHE A 46 23.61 3.35 -1.41
CA PHE A 46 23.22 2.13 -2.11
C PHE A 46 23.19 0.94 -1.16
N MET A 47 22.10 0.18 -1.20
CA MET A 47 21.93 -1.06 -0.46
C MET A 47 21.50 -2.17 -1.42
N TYR A 48 22.34 -3.20 -1.56
CA TYR A 48 22.05 -4.29 -2.49
C TYR A 48 21.08 -5.30 -1.86
N VAL A 49 21.41 -5.85 -0.69
CA VAL A 49 20.55 -6.80 0.02
C VAL A 49 20.39 -6.40 1.49
N LEU A 50 19.15 -6.31 1.93
CA LEU A 50 18.78 -6.25 3.34
C LEU A 50 17.77 -7.34 3.65
N THR A 51 18.06 -8.23 4.60
CA THR A 51 17.11 -9.30 4.91
C THR A 51 16.03 -8.85 5.91
N SER A 52 16.38 -8.16 6.98
CA SER A 52 15.40 -7.76 7.99
C SER A 52 15.78 -6.49 8.72
N GLY A 53 14.83 -5.61 9.00
CA GLY A 53 14.94 -4.64 10.10
C GLY A 53 16.16 -3.73 10.03
N PHE A 54 16.22 -2.72 9.18
CA PHE A 54 17.32 -1.75 9.33
C PHE A 54 17.18 -0.96 10.63
N PHE A 55 15.94 -0.55 10.93
CA PHE A 55 15.52 0.03 12.20
C PHE A 55 14.49 -0.90 12.84
N ALA A 56 14.78 -1.41 14.03
CA ALA A 56 13.91 -2.29 14.79
C ALA A 56 13.61 -1.67 16.16
N SER A 57 12.33 -1.50 16.48
CA SER A 57 11.86 -0.96 17.77
C SER A 57 12.45 0.42 18.11
N CYS A 58 12.83 1.20 17.10
CA CYS A 58 13.37 2.54 17.30
C CYS A 58 12.26 3.56 17.52
N SER A 59 12.50 4.55 18.39
CA SER A 59 11.56 5.64 18.60
C SER A 59 12.20 7.02 18.54
N GLY A 60 11.53 8.03 18.02
CA GLY A 60 12.19 9.34 17.96
C GLY A 60 11.47 10.39 17.14
N THR A 61 12.05 11.58 17.13
CA THR A 61 11.53 12.70 16.35
C THR A 61 12.56 13.20 15.35
N GLY A 62 12.25 13.26 14.04
CA GLY A 62 13.27 13.67 13.06
C GLY A 62 13.09 13.16 11.63
N ILE A 63 14.18 13.15 10.88
CA ILE A 63 14.18 12.71 9.47
C ILE A 63 14.85 11.35 9.37
N TRP A 64 14.04 10.33 9.12
CA TRP A 64 14.50 8.96 8.87
C TRP A 64 14.85 8.82 7.40
N ARG A 65 16.14 8.72 7.06
CA ARG A 65 16.58 8.53 5.68
C ARG A 65 16.85 7.07 5.40
N THR A 66 16.35 6.60 4.28
CA THR A 66 16.67 5.30 3.67
C THR A 66 17.66 5.51 2.51
N PRO A 67 18.26 4.42 2.00
CA PRO A 67 19.16 4.49 0.85
C PRO A 67 18.50 5.15 -0.35
N PHE A 68 19.26 5.75 -1.27
CA PHE A 68 18.67 6.28 -2.50
C PHE A 68 18.23 5.13 -3.43
N PHE A 69 19.05 4.08 -3.51
CA PHE A 69 18.76 2.85 -4.25
C PHE A 69 18.72 1.65 -3.30
N MET A 70 17.67 0.85 -3.42
CA MET A 70 17.52 -0.44 -2.74
C MET A 70 17.17 -1.52 -3.75
N TYR A 71 18.02 -2.54 -3.86
CA TYR A 71 17.80 -3.61 -4.82
C TYR A 71 16.87 -4.68 -4.25
N VAL A 72 17.24 -5.31 -3.12
CA VAL A 72 16.40 -6.32 -2.46
C VAL A 72 16.25 -5.97 -0.98
N LEU A 73 15.00 -5.90 -0.54
CA LEU A 73 14.63 -5.93 0.87
C LEU A 73 13.68 -7.11 1.10
N THR A 74 14.07 -8.05 1.96
CA THR A 74 13.14 -9.13 2.29
C THR A 74 12.10 -8.67 3.30
N SER A 75 12.48 -8.11 4.46
CA SER A 75 11.45 -7.67 5.40
C SER A 75 11.78 -6.45 6.24
N GLY A 76 10.73 -5.66 6.51
CA GLY A 76 10.64 -4.56 7.45
C GLY A 76 11.88 -3.69 7.50
N PHE A 77 12.03 -2.69 6.63
CA PHE A 77 13.11 -1.71 6.82
C PHE A 77 12.97 -0.99 8.17
N PHE A 78 11.73 -0.63 8.48
CA PHE A 78 11.29 -0.12 9.78
C PHE A 78 10.33 -1.14 10.38
N ALA A 79 10.70 -1.71 11.52
CA ALA A 79 9.90 -2.69 12.24
C ALA A 79 9.60 -2.20 13.65
N SER A 80 8.33 -2.10 14.02
CA SER A 80 7.86 -1.64 15.34
C SER A 80 8.41 -0.27 15.75
N CYS A 81 8.66 0.61 14.77
CA CYS A 81 9.16 1.95 15.03
C CYS A 81 8.02 2.93 15.36
N SER A 82 8.26 3.85 16.30
CA SER A 82 7.29 4.89 16.66
C SER A 82 7.92 6.28 16.66
N GLY A 83 7.31 7.27 16.02
CA GLY A 83 7.93 8.59 15.94
C GLY A 83 7.11 9.67 15.28
N THR A 84 7.66 10.89 15.32
CA THR A 84 7.10 12.07 14.64
C THR A 84 8.19 12.77 13.80
N GLY A 85 7.89 13.17 12.56
CA GLY A 85 8.85 13.63 11.58
C GLY A 85 8.57 13.18 10.14
N ILE A 86 9.63 12.94 9.36
CA ILE A 86 9.51 12.62 7.92
C ILE A 86 10.22 11.31 7.64
N TRP A 87 9.44 10.29 7.29
CA TRP A 87 9.92 8.99 6.84
C TRP A 87 10.21 9.05 5.34
N ARG A 88 11.48 9.03 4.97
CA ARG A 88 11.89 8.96 3.56
C ARG A 88 12.19 7.51 3.21
N THR A 89 11.56 7.04 2.15
CA THR A 89 11.84 5.78 1.45
C THR A 89 12.82 6.01 0.31
N PRO A 90 13.43 4.93 -0.25
CA PRO A 90 14.37 5.06 -1.34
C PRO A 90 13.74 5.72 -2.55
N PHE A 91 14.53 6.33 -3.44
CA PHE A 91 13.96 6.83 -4.69
C PHE A 91 13.51 5.68 -5.59
N PHE A 92 14.30 4.61 -5.62
CA PHE A 92 14.05 3.41 -6.41
C PHE A 92 14.14 2.15 -5.55
N MET A 93 13.13 1.31 -5.67
CA MET A 93 13.06 0.00 -5.02
C MET A 93 12.78 -1.07 -6.07
N TYR A 94 13.70 -2.02 -6.22
CA TYR A 94 13.53 -3.08 -7.21
C TYR A 94 12.64 -4.21 -6.67
N VAL A 95 13.01 -4.84 -5.56
CA VAL A 95 12.23 -5.91 -4.93
C VAL A 95 12.04 -5.65 -3.44
N LEU A 96 10.79 -5.69 -3.00
CA LEU A 96 10.40 -5.77 -1.59
C LEU A 96 9.53 -7.00 -1.38
N THR A 97 9.94 -7.90 -0.48
CA THR A 97 9.13 -9.09 -0.22
C THR A 97 8.02 -8.81 0.80
N SER A 98 8.32 -8.33 2.00
CA SER A 98 7.29 -8.20 3.04
C SER A 98 7.54 -7.04 4.00
N GLY A 99 6.68 -6.02 3.97
CA GLY A 99 6.78 -4.92 4.93
C GLY A 99 7.95 -4.00 4.60
N PHE A 100 7.72 -2.76 4.18
CA PHE A 100 8.76 -1.74 4.37
C PHE A 100 8.64 -1.15 5.77
N PHE A 101 7.41 -0.84 6.14
CA PHE A 101 6.99 -0.43 7.47
C PHE A 101 6.11 -1.53 8.04
N VAL A 102 6.51 -2.08 9.19
CA VAL A 102 5.80 -3.15 9.89
C VAL A 102 5.50 -2.69 11.30
N SER A 103 4.23 -2.68 11.69
CA SER A 103 3.77 -2.29 13.04
C SER A 103 4.26 -0.90 13.48
N CYS A 104 4.46 0.01 12.52
CA CYS A 104 4.89 1.36 12.80
C CYS A 104 3.72 2.27 13.19
N SER A 105 3.95 3.20 14.11
CA SER A 105 2.99 4.22 14.52
C SER A 105 3.59 5.62 14.49
N GLY A 106 2.83 6.59 13.99
CA GLY A 106 3.31 7.98 13.90
C GLY A 106 2.30 8.94 13.28
N THR A 107 2.51 10.24 13.50
CA THR A 107 1.62 11.33 13.05
C THR A 107 2.22 12.08 11.86
N ASP A 108 2.68 11.33 10.84
CA ASP A 108 3.59 11.85 9.81
C ASP A 108 3.19 11.55 8.37
N ILE A 109 3.70 12.36 7.44
CA ILE A 109 3.62 12.09 5.99
C ILE A 109 4.50 10.88 5.63
N TRP A 110 3.86 9.73 5.43
CA TRP A 110 4.51 8.52 4.92
C TRP A 110 4.77 8.65 3.42
N ARG A 111 6.05 8.70 3.04
CA ARG A 111 6.48 8.68 1.63
C ARG A 111 6.91 7.28 1.24
N THR A 112 6.58 6.91 0.03
CA THR A 112 6.98 5.67 -0.66
C THR A 112 7.96 6.00 -1.79
N PRO A 113 8.69 5.00 -2.33
CA PRO A 113 9.62 5.25 -3.41
C PRO A 113 8.95 5.86 -4.63
N PHE A 114 9.68 6.56 -5.49
CA PHE A 114 9.07 7.10 -6.72
C PHE A 114 8.75 5.96 -7.70
N PHE A 115 9.65 4.98 -7.80
CA PHE A 115 9.49 3.76 -8.58
C PHE A 115 9.55 2.51 -7.70
N MET A 116 8.58 1.62 -7.89
CA MET A 116 8.55 0.29 -7.29
C MET A 116 8.33 -0.75 -8.38
N TYR A 117 9.28 -1.66 -8.55
CA TYR A 117 9.17 -2.70 -9.58
C TYR A 117 8.36 -3.89 -9.06
N VAL A 118 8.79 -4.56 -8.00
CA VAL A 118 8.05 -5.68 -7.40
C VAL A 118 7.86 -5.47 -5.90
N LEU A 119 6.61 -5.59 -5.46
CA LEU A 119 6.23 -5.73 -4.06
C LEU A 119 5.42 -7.00 -3.87
N THR A 120 5.86 -7.91 -2.99
CA THR A 120 5.10 -9.13 -2.77
C THR A 120 4.01 -8.98 -1.70
N SER A 121 4.31 -8.37 -0.57
CA SER A 121 3.34 -8.23 0.51
C SER A 121 3.59 -6.98 1.33
N GLY A 122 2.54 -6.23 1.64
CA GLY A 122 2.54 -5.20 2.70
C GLY A 122 3.64 -4.16 2.51
N PHE A 123 3.47 -3.07 1.78
CA PHE A 123 4.46 -1.99 1.95
C PHE A 123 4.34 -1.40 3.36
N PHE A 124 3.09 -1.18 3.77
CA PHE A 124 2.69 -0.85 5.11
C PHE A 124 1.90 -2.04 5.66
N ALA A 125 2.39 -2.65 6.73
CA ALA A 125 1.75 -3.77 7.41
C ALA A 125 1.47 -3.39 8.86
N SER A 126 0.21 -3.46 9.28
CA SER A 126 -0.23 -3.16 10.65
C SER A 126 0.17 -1.77 11.16
N CYS A 127 0.29 -0.79 10.26
CA CYS A 127 0.63 0.58 10.61
C CYS A 127 -0.60 1.38 11.05
N SER A 128 -0.40 2.25 12.03
CA SER A 128 -1.42 3.20 12.49
C SER A 128 -0.89 4.63 12.43
N GLY A 129 -1.69 5.55 11.87
CA GLY A 129 -1.27 6.95 11.74
C GLY A 129 -2.40 7.87 11.31
N THR A 130 -2.22 9.16 11.58
CA THR A 130 -3.24 10.20 11.43
C THR A 130 -3.10 11.03 10.14
N ASP A 131 -2.23 10.62 9.20
CA ASP A 131 -1.70 11.50 8.17
C ASP A 131 -1.85 10.95 6.72
N ILE A 132 -1.47 11.77 5.73
CA ILE A 132 -1.50 11.48 4.29
C ILE A 132 -0.54 10.35 3.91
N TRP A 133 -1.09 9.22 3.48
CA TRP A 133 -0.33 8.10 2.91
C TRP A 133 -0.06 8.32 1.42
N ARG A 134 1.22 8.43 1.04
CA ARG A 134 1.63 8.50 -0.37
C ARG A 134 2.13 7.15 -0.85
N THR A 135 1.78 6.81 -2.08
CA THR A 135 2.20 5.62 -2.83
C THR A 135 3.15 6.01 -3.96
N PRO A 136 3.90 5.04 -4.53
CA PRO A 136 4.82 5.33 -5.63
C PRO A 136 4.09 5.94 -6.82
N PHE A 137 4.80 6.69 -7.67
CA PHE A 137 4.15 7.21 -8.89
C PHE A 137 3.80 6.06 -9.83
N PHE A 138 4.71 5.09 -9.95
CA PHE A 138 4.59 3.92 -10.78
C PHE A 138 4.83 2.62 -9.99
N MET A 139 3.93 1.67 -10.17
CA MET A 139 4.00 0.33 -9.59
C MET A 139 3.82 -0.71 -10.69
N TYR A 140 4.83 -1.55 -10.89
CA TYR A 140 4.77 -2.59 -11.92
C TYR A 140 4.01 -3.82 -11.42
N VAL A 141 4.50 -4.49 -10.38
CA VAL A 141 3.83 -5.68 -9.81
C VAL A 141 3.64 -5.52 -8.32
N LEU A 142 2.39 -5.71 -7.89
CA LEU A 142 2.02 -5.92 -6.50
C LEU A 142 1.27 -7.24 -6.36
N THR A 143 1.79 -8.16 -5.55
CA THR A 143 1.05 -9.40 -5.31
C THR A 143 -0.02 -9.21 -4.24
N SER A 144 0.32 -8.76 -3.03
CA SER A 144 -0.67 -8.66 -1.95
C SER A 144 -0.50 -7.40 -1.11
N GLY A 145 -1.61 -6.73 -0.76
CA GLY A 145 -1.67 -5.77 0.34
C GLY A 145 -0.65 -4.65 0.23
N PHE A 146 -0.83 -3.58 -0.55
CA PHE A 146 0.12 -2.44 -0.37
C PHE A 146 0.00 -1.87 1.05
N PHE A 147 -1.25 -1.72 1.47
CA PHE A 147 -1.64 -1.45 2.84
C PHE A 147 -2.34 -2.69 3.37
N ALA A 148 -1.77 -3.31 4.39
CA ALA A 148 -2.30 -4.51 5.03
C ALA A 148 -2.57 -4.22 6.51
N SER A 149 -3.81 -4.40 6.95
CA SER A 149 -4.25 -4.18 8.34
C SER A 149 -3.92 -2.79 8.89
N CYS A 150 -3.91 -1.77 8.03
CA CYS A 150 -3.63 -0.39 8.43
C CYS A 150 -4.90 0.33 8.91
N SER A 151 -4.75 1.20 9.91
CA SER A 151 -5.82 2.05 10.42
C SER A 151 -5.40 3.52 10.39
N GLY A 152 -6.23 4.40 9.82
CA GLY A 152 -5.94 5.83 9.75
C GLY A 152 -7.16 6.67 9.40
N THR A 153 -7.10 7.96 9.74
CA THR A 153 -8.23 8.90 9.66
C THR A 153 -8.31 9.69 8.36
N ASP A 154 -7.34 9.53 7.45
CA ASP A 154 -7.03 10.53 6.42
C ASP A 154 -7.24 10.05 4.96
N ILE A 155 -6.60 10.74 4.02
CA ILE A 155 -6.62 10.48 2.57
C ILE A 155 -5.61 9.39 2.20
N TRP A 156 -6.11 8.29 1.65
CA TRP A 156 -5.29 7.23 1.07
C TRP A 156 -5.06 7.48 -0.42
N ARG A 157 -3.80 7.66 -0.82
CA ARG A 157 -3.42 7.80 -2.24
C ARG A 157 -2.85 6.51 -2.78
N THR A 158 -3.18 6.19 -4.01
CA THR A 158 -2.66 5.07 -4.82
C THR A 158 -1.75 5.58 -5.93
N PRO A 159 -0.91 4.71 -6.55
CA PRO A 159 -0.05 5.12 -7.65
C PRO A 159 -0.85 5.71 -8.81
N PHE A 160 -0.22 6.52 -9.66
CA PHE A 160 -0.91 7.02 -10.85
C PHE A 160 -1.18 5.89 -11.83
N PHE A 161 -0.19 5.02 -12.01
CA PHE A 161 -0.25 3.85 -12.88
C PHE A 161 0.07 2.56 -12.10
N MET A 162 -0.76 1.55 -12.32
CA MET A 162 -0.57 0.21 -11.78
C MET A 162 -0.71 -0.81 -12.90
N TYR A 163 0.34 -1.60 -13.14
CA TYR A 163 0.31 -2.61 -14.18
C TYR A 163 -0.38 -3.89 -13.70
N VAL A 164 0.17 -4.57 -12.70
CA VAL A 164 -0.43 -5.80 -12.16
C VAL A 164 -0.63 -5.70 -10.66
N LEU A 165 -1.87 -5.96 -10.22
CA LEU A 165 -2.21 -6.20 -8.84
C LEU A 165 -2.91 -7.56 -8.72
N THR A 166 -2.35 -8.46 -7.89
CA THR A 166 -2.99 -9.76 -7.71
C THR A 166 -4.07 -9.72 -6.64
N SER A 167 -3.80 -9.19 -5.45
CA SER A 167 -4.75 -9.20 -4.35
C SER A 167 -4.62 -7.97 -3.46
N GLY A 168 -5.74 -7.35 -3.11
CA GLY A 168 -5.82 -6.38 -2.01
C GLY A 168 -4.84 -5.25 -2.13
N PHE A 169 -5.09 -4.14 -2.85
CA PHE A 169 -4.22 -2.97 -2.64
C PHE A 169 -4.34 -2.48 -1.20
N PHE A 170 -5.59 -2.42 -0.75
CA PHE A 170 -5.98 -2.24 0.63
C PHE A 170 -6.56 -3.56 1.13
N ALA A 171 -5.92 -4.17 2.11
CA ALA A 171 -6.34 -5.43 2.71
C ALA A 171 -6.59 -5.22 4.21
N SER A 172 -7.81 -5.48 4.68
CA SER A 172 -8.22 -5.35 6.08
C SER A 172 -7.96 -3.96 6.68
N CYS A 173 -8.07 -2.91 5.85
CA CYS A 173 -7.87 -1.53 6.30
C CYS A 173 -9.18 -0.91 6.83
N SER A 174 -9.06 -0.06 7.84
CA SER A 174 -10.18 0.72 8.39
C SER A 174 -9.86 2.22 8.38
N GLY A 175 -10.75 3.04 7.83
CA GLY A 175 -10.56 4.50 7.79
C GLY A 175 -11.82 5.28 7.40
N THR A 176 -11.85 6.57 7.72
CA THR A 176 -13.09 7.37 7.75
C THR A 176 -13.37 8.22 6.52
N ASP A 177 -12.37 8.54 5.68
CA ASP A 177 -12.49 9.72 4.80
C ASP A 177 -12.47 9.42 3.29
N ILE A 178 -11.31 9.29 2.63
CA ILE A 178 -11.27 9.24 1.15
C ILE A 178 -10.25 8.22 0.64
N TRP A 179 -10.77 7.18 0.00
CA TRP A 179 -9.97 6.19 -0.73
C TRP A 179 -9.83 6.61 -2.20
N ARG A 180 -8.61 6.97 -2.61
CA ARG A 180 -8.30 7.17 -4.03
C ARG A 180 -7.75 5.88 -4.63
N THR A 181 -8.03 5.69 -5.91
CA THR A 181 -7.58 4.57 -6.74
C THR A 181 -6.73 5.10 -7.89
N PRO A 182 -5.90 4.24 -8.52
CA PRO A 182 -5.02 4.69 -9.60
C PRO A 182 -5.80 5.30 -10.75
N PHE A 183 -5.18 6.15 -11.56
CA PHE A 183 -5.88 6.66 -12.75
C PHE A 183 -6.08 5.53 -13.77
N PHE A 184 -5.03 4.72 -13.94
CA PHE A 184 -5.02 3.57 -14.84
C PHE A 184 -4.64 2.29 -14.11
N MET A 185 -5.40 1.24 -14.36
CA MET A 185 -5.16 -0.11 -13.86
C MET A 185 -5.24 -1.11 -15.02
N TYR A 186 -4.14 -1.81 -15.29
CA TYR A 186 -4.12 -2.78 -16.38
C TYR A 186 -4.77 -4.11 -15.95
N VAL A 187 -4.19 -4.80 -14.97
CA VAL A 187 -4.74 -6.08 -14.48
C VAL A 187 -4.93 -6.03 -12.97
N LEU A 188 -6.14 -6.35 -12.55
CA LEU A 188 -6.47 -6.68 -11.18
C LEU A 188 -7.06 -8.08 -11.10
N THR A 189 -6.41 -8.99 -10.36
CA THR A 189 -6.99 -10.32 -10.20
C THR A 189 -8.08 -10.33 -9.14
N SER A 190 -7.80 -9.90 -7.91
CA SER A 190 -8.77 -9.99 -6.82
C SER A 190 -8.72 -8.78 -5.90
N GLY A 191 -9.89 -8.25 -5.52
CA GLY A 191 -10.07 -7.33 -4.39
C GLY A 191 -9.12 -6.14 -4.42
N PHE A 192 -9.40 -5.03 -5.08
CA PHE A 192 -8.57 -3.83 -4.84
C PHE A 192 -8.70 -3.38 -3.39
N PHE A 193 -9.93 -3.40 -2.90
CA PHE A 193 -10.29 -3.30 -1.51
C PHE A 193 -10.76 -4.68 -1.05
N ALA A 194 -10.06 -5.27 -0.09
CA ALA A 194 -10.37 -6.58 0.48
C ALA A 194 -10.59 -6.44 1.99
N SER A 195 -11.78 -6.80 2.47
CA SER A 195 -12.17 -6.75 3.88
C SER A 195 -11.98 -5.37 4.54
N CYS A 196 -12.15 -4.30 3.76
CA CYS A 196 -12.02 -2.93 4.24
C CYS A 196 -13.32 -2.42 4.86
N SER A 197 -13.20 -1.55 5.87
CA SER A 197 -14.34 -0.83 6.46
C SER A 197 -14.15 0.69 6.40
N GLY A 198 -15.23 1.42 6.10
CA GLY A 198 -15.20 2.88 6.02
C GLY A 198 -16.57 3.53 5.78
N THR A 199 -16.67 4.83 6.03
CA THR A 199 -17.94 5.57 6.11
C THR A 199 -18.30 6.44 4.90
N ASP A 200 -17.42 6.49 3.88
CA ASP A 200 -17.40 7.55 2.87
C ASP A 200 -17.43 7.08 1.39
N ILE A 201 -17.13 7.98 0.44
CA ILE A 201 -17.14 7.78 -1.01
C ILE A 201 -15.99 6.87 -1.46
N TRP A 202 -16.33 5.71 -2.02
CA TRP A 202 -15.37 4.78 -2.61
C TRP A 202 -15.18 5.09 -4.10
N ARG A 203 -13.96 5.52 -4.46
CA ARG A 203 -13.58 5.77 -5.86
C ARG A 203 -12.93 4.54 -6.47
N THR A 204 -12.99 4.49 -7.79
CA THR A 204 -12.44 3.44 -8.67
C THR A 204 -11.61 4.10 -9.77
N PRO A 205 -10.69 3.37 -10.41
CA PRO A 205 -9.83 3.95 -11.42
C PRO A 205 -10.65 4.50 -12.59
N PHE A 206 -10.12 5.46 -13.33
CA PHE A 206 -10.84 5.99 -14.49
C PHE A 206 -10.89 4.95 -15.62
N PHE A 207 -9.75 4.29 -15.86
CA PHE A 207 -9.63 3.16 -16.78
C PHE A 207 -9.23 1.88 -16.04
N MET A 208 -9.97 0.80 -16.33
CA MET A 208 -9.62 -0.55 -15.91
C MET A 208 -9.66 -1.49 -17.11
N TYR A 209 -8.55 -2.17 -17.40
CA TYR A 209 -8.53 -3.09 -18.53
C TYR A 209 -9.14 -4.45 -18.13
N VAL A 210 -8.53 -5.19 -17.21
CA VAL A 210 -9.08 -6.48 -16.75
C VAL A 210 -9.26 -6.51 -15.24
N LEU A 211 -10.45 -6.94 -14.81
CA LEU A 211 -10.74 -7.34 -13.44
C LEU A 211 -11.26 -8.78 -13.42
N THR A 212 -10.57 -9.65 -12.68
CA THR A 212 -11.01 -11.05 -12.60
C THR A 212 -12.09 -11.29 -11.56
N SER A 213 -11.93 -10.77 -10.34
CA SER A 213 -12.89 -11.01 -9.26
C SER A 213 -12.92 -9.86 -8.26
N GLY A 214 -14.09 -9.26 -8.01
CA GLY A 214 -14.33 -8.36 -6.87
C GLY A 214 -13.38 -7.18 -6.81
N PHE A 215 -13.72 -6.00 -7.32
CA PHE A 215 -12.93 -4.82 -6.98
C PHE A 215 -13.07 -4.47 -5.49
N PHE A 216 -14.29 -4.61 -4.99
CA PHE A 216 -14.63 -4.55 -3.58
C PHE A 216 -15.00 -5.96 -3.12
N ALA A 217 -14.18 -6.55 -2.27
CA ALA A 217 -14.37 -7.91 -1.75
C ALA A 217 -14.52 -7.88 -0.23
N SER A 218 -15.66 -8.36 0.29
CA SER A 218 -15.98 -8.41 1.72
C SER A 218 -15.90 -7.05 2.42
N CYS A 219 -16.13 -5.95 1.70
CA CYS A 219 -16.08 -4.61 2.27
C CYS A 219 -17.38 -4.26 3.01
N SER A 220 -17.25 -3.54 4.12
CA SER A 220 -18.39 -2.99 4.85
C SER A 220 -18.35 -1.46 4.89
N GLY A 221 -19.44 -0.80 4.52
CA GLY A 221 -19.46 0.65 4.54
C GLY A 221 -20.77 1.29 4.09
N THR A 222 -20.90 2.57 4.43
CA THR A 222 -22.04 3.41 4.04
C THR A 222 -21.58 4.43 3.01
N GLY A 223 -22.38 4.74 1.98
CA GLY A 223 -22.06 5.83 1.06
C GLY A 223 -22.25 5.54 -0.43
N ILE A 224 -21.50 6.27 -1.26
CA ILE A 224 -21.58 6.17 -2.73
C ILE A 224 -20.42 5.32 -3.23
N TRP A 225 -20.76 4.21 -3.87
CA TRP A 225 -19.78 3.32 -4.49
C TRP A 225 -19.81 3.57 -6.00
N ARG A 226 -18.67 4.02 -6.53
CA ARG A 226 -18.51 4.28 -7.96
C ARG A 226 -17.70 3.15 -8.59
N THR A 227 -18.05 2.83 -9.81
CA THR A 227 -17.30 1.94 -10.70
C THR A 227 -16.47 2.76 -11.69
N PRO A 228 -15.47 2.15 -12.34
CA PRO A 228 -14.64 2.84 -13.32
C PRO A 228 -15.49 3.42 -14.46
N PHE A 229 -14.99 4.48 -15.10
CA PHE A 229 -15.68 5.08 -16.23
C PHE A 229 -15.67 4.13 -17.43
N PHE A 230 -14.51 3.53 -17.70
CA PHE A 230 -14.34 2.46 -18.69
C PHE A 230 -13.79 1.19 -18.05
N MET A 231 -14.41 0.08 -18.40
CA MET A 231 -13.94 -1.26 -18.09
C MET A 231 -13.91 -2.14 -19.35
N TYR A 232 -12.80 -2.80 -19.64
CA TYR A 232 -12.76 -3.71 -20.79
C TYR A 232 -13.37 -5.07 -20.44
N ALA A 233 -12.88 -5.76 -19.41
CA ALA A 233 -13.43 -7.06 -19.03
C ALA A 233 -13.62 -7.20 -17.50
N LEU A 234 -14.77 -7.76 -17.12
CA LEU A 234 -15.08 -8.24 -15.77
C LEU A 234 -15.45 -9.71 -15.81
N THR A 235 -14.68 -10.55 -15.11
CA THR A 235 -14.95 -11.99 -15.08
C THR A 235 -15.96 -12.38 -14.01
N SER A 236 -15.85 -11.84 -12.79
CA SER A 236 -16.81 -12.15 -11.73
C SER A 236 -16.98 -10.98 -10.78
N GLY A 237 -18.21 -10.47 -10.64
CA GLY A 237 -18.65 -9.61 -9.54
C GLY A 237 -17.74 -8.44 -9.23
N PHE A 238 -18.06 -7.22 -9.65
CA PHE A 238 -17.29 -6.05 -9.22
C PHE A 238 -17.39 -5.81 -7.71
N PHE A 239 -18.54 -6.13 -7.15
CA PHE A 239 -18.78 -6.17 -5.72
C PHE A 239 -19.03 -7.63 -5.30
N ALA A 240 -18.25 -8.10 -4.33
CA ALA A 240 -18.30 -9.46 -3.82
C ALA A 240 -18.44 -9.47 -2.30
N SER A 241 -19.51 -10.07 -1.78
CA SER A 241 -19.78 -10.21 -0.34
C SER A 241 -19.80 -8.88 0.44
N CYS A 242 -20.20 -7.78 -0.21
CA CYS A 242 -20.22 -6.46 0.42
C CYS A 242 -21.45 -6.26 1.33
N LEU A 243 -21.25 -5.56 2.44
CA LEU A 243 -22.28 -5.18 3.40
C LEU A 243 -22.39 -3.65 3.46
N GLY A 244 -23.48 -3.06 2.97
CA GLY A 244 -23.57 -1.60 2.97
C GLY A 244 -24.90 -1.01 2.53
N THR A 245 -25.12 0.25 2.91
CA THR A 245 -26.28 1.05 2.49
C THR A 245 -25.82 2.20 1.61
N GLY A 246 -26.52 2.46 0.50
CA GLY A 246 -26.17 3.58 -0.37
C GLY A 246 -26.53 3.47 -1.84
N ILE A 247 -25.74 4.15 -2.69
CA ILE A 247 -25.94 4.21 -4.14
C ILE A 247 -24.76 3.53 -4.82
N MET A 248 -25.06 2.48 -5.58
CA MET A 248 -24.08 1.83 -6.46
C MET A 248 -24.31 2.34 -7.88
N ARG A 249 -23.27 2.96 -8.46
CA ARG A 249 -23.26 3.34 -9.87
C ARG A 249 -22.48 2.32 -10.65
N THR A 250 -22.94 2.04 -11.85
CA THR A 250 -22.33 1.08 -12.75
C THR A 250 -21.45 1.79 -13.78
N PRO A 251 -20.51 1.07 -14.43
CA PRO A 251 -19.60 1.72 -15.36
C PRO A 251 -20.38 2.30 -16.53
N PHE A 252 -19.87 3.39 -17.10
CA PHE A 252 -20.51 4.03 -18.25
C PHE A 252 -20.46 3.12 -19.48
N SER A 253 -19.36 2.39 -19.64
CA SER A 253 -19.16 1.43 -20.72
C SER A 253 -18.38 0.22 -20.20
N MET A 254 -18.87 -0.97 -20.57
CA MET A 254 -18.20 -2.24 -20.34
C MET A 254 -18.22 -3.09 -21.61
N TYR A 255 -17.07 -3.62 -22.01
CA TYR A 255 -17.02 -4.49 -23.19
C TYR A 255 -17.51 -5.91 -22.89
N ALA A 256 -16.93 -6.59 -21.90
CA ALA A 256 -17.28 -7.97 -21.55
C ALA A 256 -17.62 -8.15 -20.07
N LEU A 257 -18.73 -8.83 -19.80
CA LEU A 257 -19.16 -9.30 -18.49
C LEU A 257 -19.44 -10.81 -18.53
N THR A 258 -18.77 -11.59 -17.69
CA THR A 258 -18.99 -13.04 -17.61
C THR A 258 -19.96 -13.41 -16.48
N SER A 259 -19.58 -13.18 -15.23
CA SER A 259 -20.46 -13.39 -14.07
C SER A 259 -20.86 -12.05 -13.47
N GLY A 260 -22.16 -11.92 -13.18
CA GLY A 260 -22.87 -10.67 -12.87
C GLY A 260 -22.14 -9.69 -11.95
N PHE A 261 -22.53 -8.42 -12.02
CA PHE A 261 -21.77 -7.32 -11.41
C PHE A 261 -21.75 -7.30 -9.87
N PHE A 262 -22.73 -7.94 -9.24
CA PHE A 262 -22.88 -8.06 -7.79
C PHE A 262 -22.94 -9.54 -7.41
N SER A 263 -22.18 -9.94 -6.41
CA SER A 263 -22.17 -11.32 -5.88
C SER A 263 -22.30 -11.28 -4.36
N SER A 264 -23.34 -11.91 -3.82
CA SER A 264 -23.60 -12.03 -2.38
C SER A 264 -23.57 -10.72 -1.57
N CYS A 265 -23.97 -9.59 -2.18
CA CYS A 265 -24.06 -8.31 -1.49
C CYS A 265 -25.37 -8.19 -0.67
N LEU A 266 -25.28 -7.59 0.52
CA LEU A 266 -26.41 -7.40 1.44
C LEU A 266 -26.55 -5.91 1.82
N GLY A 267 -27.77 -5.36 1.71
CA GLY A 267 -28.12 -4.00 2.15
C GLY A 267 -29.12 -3.26 1.24
N THR A 268 -29.53 -2.05 1.63
CA THR A 268 -30.42 -1.18 0.84
C THR A 268 -29.61 -0.41 -0.19
N VAL A 269 -29.47 -0.98 -1.38
CA VAL A 269 -28.70 -0.35 -2.45
C VAL A 269 -29.57 0.02 -3.63
N THR A 270 -29.52 1.30 -3.98
CA THR A 270 -30.08 1.78 -5.24
C THR A 270 -29.03 1.70 -6.33
N VAL A 271 -29.30 0.92 -7.38
CA VAL A 271 -28.42 0.80 -8.54
C VAL A 271 -28.84 1.84 -9.58
N ARG A 272 -27.92 2.73 -9.99
CA ARG A 272 -28.14 3.69 -11.08
C ARG A 272 -27.28 3.32 -12.28
N THR A 273 -27.94 3.07 -13.40
CA THR A 273 -27.31 2.54 -14.61
C THR A 273 -27.30 3.57 -15.74
N PRO A 274 -26.13 4.01 -16.21
CA PRO A 274 -25.92 4.27 -17.63
C PRO A 274 -25.17 3.06 -18.18
N PHE A 275 -25.86 1.96 -18.46
CA PHE A 275 -25.20 0.71 -18.87
C PHE A 275 -25.32 0.50 -20.37
N SER A 276 -24.17 0.47 -21.04
CA SER A 276 -24.00 -0.26 -22.30
C SER A 276 -23.01 -1.39 -22.05
N ILE A 277 -23.47 -2.63 -22.23
CA ILE A 277 -22.64 -3.84 -22.21
C ILE A 277 -22.61 -4.36 -23.63
N PHE A 278 -21.42 -4.50 -24.21
CA PHE A 278 -21.29 -4.96 -25.59
C PHE A 278 -21.38 -6.48 -25.72
N ALA A 279 -20.88 -7.23 -24.72
CA ALA A 279 -20.93 -8.69 -24.68
C ALA A 279 -21.22 -9.21 -23.26
N VAL A 280 -22.21 -10.08 -23.14
CA VAL A 280 -22.49 -10.90 -21.95
C VAL A 280 -22.32 -12.35 -22.36
N THR A 281 -21.48 -13.09 -21.64
CA THR A 281 -21.17 -14.51 -21.89
C THR A 281 -21.55 -15.34 -20.69
#